data_AF-A0A067PM30-F1
#
_entry.id   AF-A0A067PM30-F1
#
_cell.length_a   1.000
_cell.length_b   1.000
_cell.length_c   1.000
_cell.angle_alpha   90.00
_cell.angle_beta   90.00
_cell.angle_gamma   90.00
#
_symmetry.space_group_name_H-M   'P 1'
#
loop_
_entity.id
_entity.type
_entity.pdbx_description
1 polymer ?
#
loop_
_entity_poly.entity_id
_entity_poly.type
_entity_poly.pdbx_seq_one_letter_code
_entity_poly.pdbx_strand_id
1 'polypeptide(L)'
;MSCAFGDRDPLTHMDTSLLGINHRYVSFHCSNYNHHSTQGHEAPPTLHPLQAKKVNVKHTNYTQMVPRLSVETHQYSVIYRNVCNVLADLFRWEEALIQRFFPKDFKTLSEYCELLPLDDMSPVYPMSSLVLNLDVATNGHRDSKDIGVCVVVAWAPHKRGELCVKEIGVVIRTRPVASVIFCSDFLTHFNLHFEGKRGSVVLHADGAFEQWKRDRNGWQDNQFMT
;
A
#
# COMPACT_ATOMS: atom_id res chain seq x y z
N MET A 1 -8.87 15.39 -6.98
CA MET A 1 -9.24 14.39 -5.96
C MET A 1 -10.74 14.24 -5.77
N SER A 2 -11.54 15.33 -5.73
CA SER A 2 -13.02 15.25 -5.71
C SER A 2 -13.62 14.41 -6.84
N CYS A 3 -13.09 14.54 -8.06
CA CYS A 3 -13.48 13.73 -9.22
C CYS A 3 -13.35 12.22 -8.97
N ALA A 4 -12.43 11.78 -8.10
CA ALA A 4 -12.32 10.36 -7.78
C ALA A 4 -13.44 9.84 -6.89
N PHE A 5 -14.09 10.75 -6.14
CA PHE A 5 -15.20 10.48 -5.24
C PHE A 5 -16.54 10.99 -5.80
N GLY A 6 -16.68 11.02 -7.13
CA GLY A 6 -17.93 11.44 -7.80
C GLY A 6 -18.27 12.91 -7.54
N ASP A 7 -17.24 13.77 -7.61
CA ASP A 7 -17.29 15.22 -7.39
C ASP A 7 -17.71 15.66 -5.99
N ARG A 8 -17.78 14.71 -5.04
CA ARG A 8 -17.90 15.02 -3.62
C ARG A 8 -16.52 15.22 -3.02
N ASP A 9 -16.39 16.21 -2.15
CA ASP A 9 -15.18 16.37 -1.36
C ASP A 9 -15.18 15.30 -0.24
N PRO A 10 -14.23 14.36 -0.24
CA PRO A 10 -14.18 13.31 0.77
C PRO A 10 -13.63 13.80 2.11
N LEU A 11 -13.14 15.04 2.21
CA LEU A 11 -12.48 15.58 3.40
C LEU A 11 -13.38 16.52 4.20
N THR A 12 -13.24 16.44 5.52
CA THR A 12 -13.96 17.27 6.47
C THR A 12 -13.09 18.45 6.89
N HIS A 13 -13.66 19.66 6.93
CA HIS A 13 -12.96 20.77 7.56
C HIS A 13 -13.03 20.59 9.08
N MET A 14 -11.89 20.40 9.74
CA MET A 14 -11.84 20.15 11.19
C MET A 14 -10.52 20.61 11.83
N ASP A 15 -10.53 20.78 13.14
CA ASP A 15 -9.31 20.83 13.96
C ASP A 15 -9.21 19.53 14.78
N THR A 16 -8.29 18.65 14.39
CA THR A 16 -8.16 17.35 15.03
C THR A 16 -7.55 17.44 16.43
N SER A 17 -6.91 18.55 16.79
CA SER A 17 -6.40 18.75 18.15
C SER A 17 -7.51 18.92 19.20
N LEU A 18 -8.70 19.39 18.77
CA LEU A 18 -9.88 19.46 19.65
C LEU A 18 -10.45 18.07 19.96
N LEU A 19 -10.25 17.11 19.05
CA LEU A 19 -10.67 15.72 19.22
C LEU A 19 -9.60 14.89 19.95
N GLY A 20 -8.33 15.28 19.80
CA GLY A 20 -7.19 14.63 20.45
C GLY A 20 -7.14 13.13 20.15
N ILE A 21 -7.02 12.32 21.21
CA ILE A 21 -6.96 10.85 21.12
C ILE A 21 -8.24 10.19 20.58
N ASN A 22 -9.37 10.91 20.61
CA ASN A 22 -10.65 10.42 20.13
C ASN A 22 -10.82 10.62 18.62
N HIS A 23 -9.87 11.31 17.97
CA HIS A 23 -9.90 11.46 16.52
C HIS A 23 -9.88 10.09 15.84
N ARG A 24 -10.69 9.98 14.78
CA ARG A 24 -10.78 8.81 13.91
C ARG A 24 -10.73 9.31 12.48
N TYR A 25 -10.03 8.56 11.64
CA TYR A 25 -9.85 8.86 10.24
C TYR A 25 -10.20 7.63 9.41
N VAL A 26 -10.50 7.83 8.13
CA VAL A 26 -10.84 6.75 7.21
C VAL A 26 -9.60 6.45 6.36
N SER A 27 -9.30 5.16 6.18
CA SER A 27 -8.22 4.69 5.32
C SER A 27 -8.79 3.67 4.35
N PHE A 28 -8.44 3.78 3.06
CA PHE A 28 -8.71 2.77 2.05
C PHE A 28 -7.40 2.11 1.65
N HIS A 29 -7.24 0.81 1.94
CA HIS A 29 -6.05 0.03 1.62
C HIS A 29 -6.25 -0.74 0.31
N CYS A 30 -5.77 -0.16 -0.78
CA CYS A 30 -5.73 -0.78 -2.10
C CYS A 30 -4.36 -1.44 -2.35
N SER A 31 -4.14 -2.57 -1.68
CA SER A 31 -2.84 -3.24 -1.66
C SER A 31 -2.89 -4.59 -2.38
N ASN A 32 -1.83 -4.91 -3.11
CA ASN A 32 -1.54 -6.30 -3.45
C ASN A 32 -0.87 -6.97 -2.25
N TYR A 33 -1.43 -8.09 -1.81
CA TYR A 33 -0.96 -8.82 -0.64
C TYR A 33 -0.47 -10.22 -1.01
N ASN A 34 0.67 -10.59 -0.43
CA ASN A 34 1.07 -11.99 -0.31
C ASN A 34 0.91 -12.51 1.13
N HIS A 35 0.60 -11.63 2.09
CA HIS A 35 0.28 -12.06 3.45
C HIS A 35 -0.83 -13.11 3.50
N HIS A 36 -0.60 -14.11 4.35
CA HIS A 36 -1.51 -15.24 4.60
C HIS A 36 -1.82 -16.09 3.36
N SER A 37 -1.04 -15.98 2.28
CA SER A 37 -1.17 -16.85 1.12
C SER A 37 -0.95 -18.32 1.49
N THR A 38 -1.72 -19.19 0.85
CA THR A 38 -1.65 -20.64 1.03
C THR A 38 -0.31 -21.15 0.49
N GLN A 39 0.39 -21.91 1.31
CA GLN A 39 1.70 -22.47 0.99
C GLN A 39 1.55 -23.79 0.22
N GLY A 40 2.28 -23.90 -0.89
CA GLY A 40 2.25 -25.02 -1.83
C GLY A 40 3.37 -26.05 -1.67
N HIS A 41 4.27 -25.88 -0.69
CA HIS A 41 5.48 -26.74 -0.54
C HIS A 41 5.19 -28.25 -0.41
N GLU A 42 4.00 -28.63 0.04
CA GLU A 42 3.58 -30.03 0.18
C GLU A 42 2.58 -30.47 -0.91
N ALA A 43 2.21 -29.58 -1.82
CA ALA A 43 1.26 -29.87 -2.89
C ALA A 43 1.95 -30.64 -4.02
N PRO A 44 1.37 -31.75 -4.53
CA PRO A 44 1.90 -32.43 -5.70
C PRO A 44 1.95 -31.48 -6.92
N PRO A 45 3.03 -31.48 -7.72
CA PRO A 45 3.16 -30.66 -8.93
C PRO A 45 2.03 -30.86 -9.95
N THR A 46 1.44 -32.06 -9.96
CA THR A 46 0.40 -32.48 -10.89
C THR A 46 -1.02 -32.28 -10.38
N LEU A 47 -1.20 -31.83 -9.13
CA LEU A 47 -2.51 -31.56 -8.54
C LEU A 47 -2.89 -30.11 -8.78
N HIS A 48 -4.10 -29.90 -9.33
CA HIS A 48 -4.61 -28.55 -9.51
C HIS A 48 -4.80 -27.86 -8.13
N PRO A 49 -4.33 -26.62 -7.90
CA PRO A 49 -4.43 -25.96 -6.59
C PRO A 49 -5.85 -25.88 -6.03
N LEU A 50 -6.86 -25.66 -6.88
CA LEU A 50 -8.28 -25.70 -6.48
C LEU A 50 -8.80 -27.08 -6.05
N GLN A 51 -8.06 -28.15 -6.34
CA GLN A 51 -8.34 -29.51 -5.88
C GLN A 51 -7.51 -29.89 -4.65
N ALA A 52 -6.51 -29.08 -4.28
CA ALA A 52 -5.69 -29.31 -3.11
C ALA A 52 -6.41 -28.90 -1.83
N LYS A 53 -6.51 -29.81 -0.86
CA LYS A 53 -7.08 -29.55 0.46
C LYS A 53 -5.99 -29.66 1.51
N LYS A 54 -5.80 -28.60 2.29
CA LYS A 54 -4.87 -28.63 3.42
C LYS A 54 -5.39 -29.59 4.49
N VAL A 55 -4.53 -30.46 4.98
CA VAL A 55 -4.86 -31.42 6.05
C VAL A 55 -4.91 -30.68 7.39
N ASN A 56 -5.74 -31.16 8.33
CA ASN A 56 -5.88 -30.60 9.69
C ASN A 56 -6.35 -29.14 9.76
N VAL A 57 -7.00 -28.62 8.71
CA VAL A 57 -7.67 -27.31 8.76
C VAL A 57 -9.17 -27.44 8.50
N LYS A 58 -9.95 -26.53 9.09
CA LYS A 58 -11.40 -26.46 8.86
C LYS A 58 -11.75 -26.02 7.43
N HIS A 59 -10.90 -25.19 6.82
CA HIS A 59 -11.13 -24.58 5.52
C HIS A 59 -9.80 -24.34 4.81
N THR A 60 -9.76 -24.59 3.49
CA THR A 60 -8.64 -24.21 2.62
C THR A 60 -9.05 -22.95 1.87
N ASN A 61 -8.23 -21.90 1.94
CA ASN A 61 -8.57 -20.63 1.29
C ASN A 61 -8.06 -20.56 -0.15
N TYR A 62 -8.90 -21.02 -1.07
CA TYR A 62 -8.58 -21.07 -2.50
C TYR A 62 -8.35 -19.69 -3.14
N THR A 63 -8.88 -18.62 -2.57
CA THR A 63 -8.67 -17.25 -3.10
C THR A 63 -7.31 -16.67 -2.71
N GLN A 64 -6.54 -17.38 -1.88
CA GLN A 64 -5.25 -16.95 -1.36
C GLN A 64 -4.09 -17.83 -1.85
N MET A 65 -4.26 -18.55 -2.96
CA MET A 65 -3.19 -19.39 -3.53
C MET A 65 -2.06 -18.56 -4.14
N VAL A 66 -2.39 -17.37 -4.63
CA VAL A 66 -1.45 -16.39 -5.22
C VAL A 66 -1.60 -15.03 -4.55
N PRO A 67 -0.62 -14.11 -4.74
CA PRO A 67 -0.79 -12.71 -4.43
C PRO A 67 -2.07 -12.15 -5.06
N ARG A 68 -2.72 -11.24 -4.36
CA ARG A 68 -4.05 -10.75 -4.75
C ARG A 68 -4.29 -9.35 -4.24
N LEU A 69 -5.17 -8.63 -4.93
CA LEU A 69 -5.69 -7.37 -4.45
C LEU A 69 -6.49 -7.55 -3.15
N SER A 70 -6.46 -6.52 -2.32
CA SER A 70 -7.28 -6.46 -1.10
C SER A 70 -8.77 -6.54 -1.44
N VAL A 71 -9.56 -7.15 -0.54
CA VAL A 71 -11.03 -7.15 -0.63
C VAL A 71 -11.57 -5.72 -0.70
N GLU A 72 -10.90 -4.80 -0.01
CA GLU A 72 -11.22 -3.38 0.00
C GLU A 72 -11.10 -2.74 -1.39
N THR A 73 -10.10 -3.15 -2.19
CA THR A 73 -9.95 -2.71 -3.59
C THR A 73 -11.18 -3.09 -4.42
N HIS A 74 -11.72 -4.29 -4.23
CA HIS A 74 -12.92 -4.73 -4.93
C HIS A 74 -14.16 -3.95 -4.47
N GLN A 75 -14.32 -3.78 -3.16
CA GLN A 75 -15.43 -3.04 -2.55
C GLN A 75 -15.47 -1.58 -3.02
N TYR A 76 -14.30 -0.95 -3.18
CA TYR A 76 -14.17 0.46 -3.59
C TYR A 76 -13.55 0.60 -4.99
N SER A 77 -13.79 -0.36 -5.88
CA SER A 77 -13.17 -0.45 -7.21
C SER A 77 -13.34 0.80 -8.07
N VAL A 78 -14.49 1.47 -7.98
CA VAL A 78 -14.73 2.75 -8.68
C VAL A 78 -13.81 3.85 -8.15
N ILE A 79 -13.69 3.98 -6.82
CA ILE A 79 -12.81 4.97 -6.19
C ILE A 79 -11.36 4.66 -6.57
N TYR A 80 -10.93 3.41 -6.40
CA TYR A 80 -9.59 2.95 -6.75
C TYR A 80 -9.22 3.29 -8.20
N ARG A 81 -10.06 2.88 -9.16
CA ARG A 81 -9.84 3.18 -10.59
C ARG A 81 -9.76 4.67 -10.85
N ASN A 82 -10.66 5.46 -10.25
CA ASN A 82 -10.63 6.89 -10.47
C ASN A 82 -9.39 7.55 -9.86
N VAL A 83 -8.94 7.10 -8.69
CA VAL A 83 -7.70 7.58 -8.06
C VAL A 83 -6.51 7.28 -8.98
N CYS A 84 -6.39 6.04 -9.46
CA CYS A 84 -5.32 5.65 -10.36
C CYS A 84 -5.30 6.49 -11.63
N ASN A 85 -6.47 6.77 -12.21
CA ASN A 85 -6.57 7.60 -13.40
C ASN A 85 -6.19 9.07 -13.14
N VAL A 86 -6.72 9.65 -12.06
CA VAL A 86 -6.53 11.08 -11.73
C VAL A 86 -5.11 11.37 -11.27
N LEU A 87 -4.45 10.41 -10.61
CA LEU A 87 -3.12 10.57 -10.06
C LEU A 87 -2.03 9.89 -10.91
N ALA A 88 -2.34 9.42 -12.12
CA ALA A 88 -1.38 8.72 -12.97
C ALA A 88 -0.09 9.53 -13.22
N ASP A 89 -0.19 10.84 -13.43
CA ASP A 89 0.98 11.72 -13.59
C ASP A 89 1.81 11.83 -12.31
N LEU A 90 1.15 11.89 -11.15
CA LEU A 90 1.84 11.88 -9.85
C LEU A 90 2.58 10.56 -9.68
N PHE A 91 1.96 9.42 -9.98
CA PHE A 91 2.59 8.11 -9.83
C PHE A 91 3.80 7.94 -10.73
N ARG A 92 3.74 8.39 -12.00
CA ARG A 92 4.92 8.43 -12.89
C ARG A 92 6.02 9.35 -12.35
N TRP A 93 5.66 10.45 -11.70
CA TRP A 93 6.63 11.34 -11.07
C TRP A 93 7.32 10.66 -9.88
N GLU A 94 6.55 10.01 -9.00
CA GLU A 94 7.10 9.25 -7.87
C GLU A 94 7.97 8.08 -8.34
N GLU A 95 7.57 7.35 -9.39
CA GLU A 95 8.39 6.32 -10.05
C GLU A 95 9.77 6.86 -10.41
N ALA A 96 9.83 8.00 -11.13
CA ALA A 96 11.08 8.62 -11.54
C ALA A 96 11.93 9.09 -10.34
N LEU A 97 11.29 9.59 -9.27
CA LEU A 97 12.00 9.97 -8.05
C LEU A 97 12.61 8.74 -7.36
N ILE A 98 11.86 7.65 -7.22
CA ILE A 98 12.34 6.41 -6.60
C ILE A 98 13.49 5.84 -7.43
N GLN A 99 13.35 5.77 -8.76
CA GLN A 99 14.40 5.28 -9.65
C GLN A 99 15.69 6.08 -9.52
N ARG A 100 15.57 7.41 -9.43
CA ARG A 100 16.72 8.32 -9.36
C ARG A 100 17.42 8.30 -8.00
N PHE A 101 16.67 8.36 -6.91
CA PHE A 101 17.22 8.57 -5.56
C PHE A 101 17.36 7.28 -4.75
N PHE A 102 16.58 6.25 -5.09
CA PHE A 102 16.56 4.95 -4.41
C PHE A 102 16.65 3.79 -5.43
N PRO A 103 17.68 3.75 -6.30
CA PRO A 103 17.75 2.76 -7.39
C PRO A 103 17.80 1.31 -6.91
N LYS A 104 18.29 1.07 -5.68
CA LYS A 104 18.30 -0.27 -5.08
C LYS A 104 16.89 -0.71 -4.70
N ASP A 105 16.16 0.13 -3.98
CA ASP A 105 14.75 -0.12 -3.66
C ASP A 105 13.91 -0.23 -4.92
N PHE A 106 14.11 0.68 -5.90
CA PHE A 106 13.42 0.61 -7.19
C PHE A 106 13.53 -0.78 -7.82
N LYS A 107 14.75 -1.33 -7.89
CA LYS A 107 15.00 -2.65 -8.47
C LYS A 107 14.28 -3.76 -7.69
N THR A 108 14.37 -3.76 -6.37
CA THR A 108 13.71 -4.77 -5.54
C THR A 108 12.19 -4.70 -5.67
N LEU A 109 11.65 -3.48 -5.69
CA LEU A 109 10.21 -3.22 -5.79
C LEU A 109 9.66 -3.50 -7.20
N SER A 110 10.42 -3.20 -8.26
CA SER A 110 10.03 -3.51 -9.63
C SER A 110 9.95 -5.01 -9.88
N GLU A 111 10.92 -5.77 -9.36
CA GLU A 111 10.91 -7.24 -9.41
C GLU A 111 9.63 -7.80 -8.79
N TYR A 112 9.02 -7.12 -7.80
CA TYR A 112 7.68 -7.51 -7.35
C TYR A 112 6.64 -7.30 -8.42
N CYS A 113 6.47 -6.07 -8.88
CA CYS A 113 5.42 -5.77 -9.84
C CYS A 113 5.48 -6.66 -11.09
N GLU A 114 6.68 -7.01 -11.56
CA GLU A 114 6.92 -7.92 -12.70
C GLU A 114 6.56 -9.39 -12.42
N LEU A 115 6.46 -9.76 -11.16
CA LEU A 115 6.14 -11.11 -10.69
C LEU A 115 4.69 -11.23 -10.20
N LEU A 116 3.86 -10.19 -10.38
CA LEU A 116 2.43 -10.26 -10.07
C LEU A 116 1.75 -11.35 -10.93
N PRO A 117 0.78 -12.11 -10.37
CA PRO A 117 0.06 -13.12 -11.13
C PRO A 117 -0.72 -12.52 -12.31
N LEU A 118 -0.96 -13.35 -13.34
CA LEU A 118 -1.83 -13.03 -14.48
C LEU A 118 -1.38 -11.81 -15.30
N ASP A 119 -0.07 -11.51 -15.33
CA ASP A 119 0.49 -10.35 -16.04
C ASP A 119 -0.13 -9.02 -15.57
N ASP A 120 -0.52 -8.96 -14.29
CA ASP A 120 -1.07 -7.75 -13.68
C ASP A 120 0.03 -6.69 -13.50
N MET A 121 -0.36 -5.43 -13.67
CA MET A 121 0.56 -4.29 -13.58
C MET A 121 0.07 -3.32 -12.53
N SER A 122 0.93 -3.03 -11.55
CA SER A 122 0.62 -2.06 -10.51
C SER A 122 0.50 -0.65 -11.11
N PRO A 123 -0.61 0.08 -10.85
CA PRO A 123 -0.76 1.47 -11.30
C PRO A 123 0.16 2.44 -10.54
N VAL A 124 0.82 1.98 -9.47
CA VAL A 124 1.71 2.77 -8.62
C VAL A 124 3.16 2.27 -8.68
N TYR A 125 3.56 1.65 -9.80
CA TYR A 125 4.90 1.13 -10.05
C TYR A 125 6.02 2.14 -9.66
N PRO A 126 7.14 1.70 -9.03
CA PRO A 126 7.50 0.31 -8.73
C PRO A 126 6.83 -0.24 -7.46
N MET A 127 5.95 0.53 -6.81
CA MET A 127 5.19 0.08 -5.64
C MET A 127 4.03 -0.81 -6.06
N SER A 128 3.51 -1.62 -5.14
CA SER A 128 2.41 -2.56 -5.41
C SER A 128 1.08 -2.19 -4.74
N SER A 129 1.13 -1.20 -3.85
CA SER A 129 0.05 -0.92 -2.92
C SER A 129 -0.15 0.58 -2.76
N LEU A 130 -1.42 0.97 -2.72
CA LEU A 130 -1.91 2.33 -2.62
C LEU A 130 -2.83 2.45 -1.41
N VAL A 131 -2.59 3.42 -0.54
CA VAL A 131 -3.48 3.74 0.58
C VAL A 131 -3.96 5.18 0.47
N LEU A 132 -5.26 5.39 0.68
CA LEU A 132 -5.86 6.72 0.75
C LEU A 132 -6.34 6.99 2.16
N ASN A 133 -5.67 7.92 2.84
CA ASN A 133 -6.09 8.35 4.16
C ASN A 133 -6.87 9.66 4.06
N LEU A 134 -8.07 9.70 4.62
CA LEU A 134 -8.95 10.87 4.71
C LEU A 134 -8.95 11.41 6.13
N ASP A 135 -8.77 12.72 6.28
CA ASP A 135 -8.78 13.43 7.57
C ASP A 135 -7.74 12.88 8.55
N VAL A 136 -6.54 12.57 8.06
CA VAL A 136 -5.56 11.73 8.79
C VAL A 136 -4.66 12.50 9.75
N ALA A 137 -4.65 12.02 10.99
CA ALA A 137 -3.64 12.25 12.03
C ALA A 137 -3.40 10.90 12.73
N THR A 138 -2.16 10.56 13.07
CA THR A 138 -1.80 9.21 13.53
C THR A 138 -0.94 9.23 14.77
N ASN A 139 -0.95 8.13 15.53
CA ASN A 139 0.05 7.86 16.56
C ASN A 139 1.35 7.38 15.92
N GLY A 140 2.45 7.43 16.67
CA GLY A 140 3.74 6.87 16.26
C GLY A 140 3.65 5.36 15.98
N HIS A 141 3.96 4.95 14.76
CA HIS A 141 3.98 3.56 14.34
C HIS A 141 5.10 3.29 13.33
N ARG A 142 5.35 2.00 13.07
CA ARG A 142 6.17 1.51 11.98
C ARG A 142 5.34 0.53 11.18
N ASP A 143 5.47 0.55 9.88
CA ASP A 143 4.82 -0.41 9.00
C ASP A 143 5.77 -1.59 8.82
N SER A 144 5.95 -2.37 9.89
CA SER A 144 6.95 -3.45 9.97
C SER A 144 6.75 -4.60 8.97
N LYS A 145 5.69 -4.51 8.16
CA LYS A 145 5.34 -5.47 7.10
C LYS A 145 5.66 -4.91 5.72
N ASP A 146 6.04 -3.65 5.61
CA ASP A 146 6.47 -3.06 4.36
C ASP A 146 7.89 -3.51 4.02
N ILE A 147 8.24 -3.40 2.74
CA ILE A 147 9.61 -3.57 2.25
C ILE A 147 10.06 -2.35 1.46
N GLY A 148 11.32 -1.97 1.66
CA GLY A 148 11.95 -0.87 0.95
C GLY A 148 11.42 0.50 1.39
N VAL A 149 11.37 1.44 0.44
CA VAL A 149 10.84 2.78 0.69
C VAL A 149 9.31 2.81 0.63
N CYS A 150 8.73 3.79 1.30
CA CYS A 150 7.33 4.17 1.27
C CYS A 150 7.24 5.64 0.89
N VAL A 151 6.16 6.02 0.21
CA VAL A 151 5.90 7.39 -0.25
C VAL A 151 4.66 7.93 0.44
N VAL A 152 4.71 9.15 0.97
CA VAL A 152 3.55 9.87 1.48
C VAL A 152 3.39 11.19 0.73
N VAL A 153 2.24 11.40 0.10
CA VAL A 153 1.87 12.65 -0.57
C VAL A 153 0.62 13.24 0.08
N ALA A 154 0.78 14.34 0.80
CA ALA A 154 -0.37 15.04 1.40
C ALA A 154 -1.14 15.86 0.35
N TRP A 155 -2.45 15.99 0.52
CA TRP A 155 -3.30 16.85 -0.30
C TRP A 155 -4.31 17.66 0.53
N ALA A 156 -4.91 18.63 -0.16
CA ALA A 156 -5.87 19.62 0.34
C ALA A 156 -5.31 20.68 1.31
N PRO A 157 -5.95 21.88 1.36
CA PRO A 157 -5.48 22.97 2.20
C PRO A 157 -5.67 22.71 3.70
N HIS A 158 -4.57 22.78 4.45
CA HIS A 158 -4.55 22.62 5.90
C HIS A 158 -3.42 23.44 6.55
N LYS A 159 -3.55 23.69 7.85
CA LYS A 159 -2.51 24.17 8.75
C LYS A 159 -2.05 23.02 9.65
N ARG A 160 -0.79 23.06 10.10
CA ARG A 160 -0.14 21.99 10.88
C ARG A 160 -0.20 20.66 10.11
N GLY A 161 -0.32 19.51 10.78
CA GLY A 161 -0.41 18.20 10.12
C GLY A 161 0.91 17.67 9.58
N GLU A 162 2.04 18.12 10.13
CA GLU A 162 3.38 17.70 9.75
C GLU A 162 3.56 16.19 9.93
N LEU A 163 4.41 15.60 9.06
CA LEU A 163 4.87 14.23 9.21
C LEU A 163 6.14 14.24 10.06
N CYS A 164 6.08 13.58 11.22
CA CYS A 164 7.21 13.41 12.11
C CYS A 164 7.89 12.08 11.82
N VAL A 165 9.23 12.07 11.85
CA VAL A 165 10.05 10.85 11.78
C VAL A 165 10.97 10.84 13.00
N LYS A 166 10.67 9.95 13.94
CA LYS A 166 11.18 10.00 15.33
C LYS A 166 12.68 9.77 15.40
N GLU A 167 13.17 8.70 14.78
CA GLU A 167 14.56 8.25 14.89
C GLU A 167 15.55 9.28 14.35
N ILE A 168 15.15 10.03 13.33
CA ILE A 168 15.97 11.10 12.73
C ILE A 168 15.68 12.48 13.34
N GLY A 169 14.68 12.61 14.21
CA GLY A 169 14.33 13.87 14.87
C GLY A 169 13.79 14.95 13.94
N VAL A 170 13.20 14.58 12.79
CA VAL A 170 12.74 15.53 11.77
C VAL A 170 11.21 15.68 11.82
N VAL A 171 10.77 16.93 11.68
CA VAL A 171 9.36 17.31 11.47
C VAL A 171 9.23 17.92 10.09
N ILE A 172 8.51 17.23 9.20
CA ILE A 172 8.40 17.57 7.78
C ILE A 172 7.06 18.23 7.53
N ARG A 173 7.10 19.47 7.04
CA ARG A 173 5.89 20.18 6.64
C ARG A 173 5.35 19.64 5.32
N THR A 174 4.28 18.85 5.38
CA THR A 174 3.61 18.27 4.21
C THR A 174 2.64 19.26 3.58
N ARG A 175 3.14 20.17 2.74
CA ARG A 175 2.27 21.02 1.91
C ARG A 175 1.51 20.16 0.88
N PRO A 176 0.38 20.63 0.34
CA PRO A 176 -0.30 19.91 -0.74
C PRO A 176 0.67 19.56 -1.86
N VAL A 177 0.66 18.29 -2.28
CA VAL A 177 1.52 17.71 -3.33
C VAL A 177 3.00 17.57 -2.92
N ALA A 178 3.36 17.81 -1.66
CA ALA A 178 4.69 17.46 -1.16
C ALA A 178 4.80 15.94 -0.98
N SER A 179 5.75 15.33 -1.68
CA SER A 179 6.12 13.92 -1.51
C SER A 179 7.21 13.78 -0.45
N VAL A 180 7.05 12.77 0.41
CA VAL A 180 8.07 12.34 1.38
C VAL A 180 8.31 10.86 1.17
N ILE A 181 9.56 10.49 0.89
CA ILE A 181 9.99 9.12 0.63
C ILE A 181 10.92 8.67 1.77
N PHE A 182 10.58 7.58 2.45
CA PHE A 182 11.33 7.07 3.61
C PHE A 182 11.05 5.58 3.86
N CYS A 183 11.87 4.90 4.67
CA CYS A 183 11.66 3.50 5.04
C CYS A 183 10.66 3.38 6.21
N SER A 184 9.40 3.03 5.92
CA SER A 184 8.30 2.96 6.90
C SER A 184 8.41 1.78 7.88
N ASP A 185 9.10 0.72 7.48
CA ASP A 185 9.36 -0.49 8.27
C ASP A 185 10.32 -0.23 9.45
N PHE A 186 11.30 0.63 9.24
CA PHE A 186 12.37 0.93 10.18
C PHE A 186 12.13 2.22 10.98
N LEU A 187 11.53 3.24 10.36
CA LEU A 187 11.38 4.56 10.96
C LEU A 187 10.00 4.75 11.57
N THR A 188 9.95 5.03 12.87
CA THR A 188 8.71 5.42 13.55
C THR A 188 8.27 6.78 13.04
N HIS A 189 7.07 6.81 12.48
CA HIS A 189 6.51 8.00 11.86
C HIS A 189 5.07 8.23 12.28
N PHE A 190 4.63 9.49 12.18
CA PHE A 190 3.27 9.89 12.53
C PHE A 190 2.89 11.26 11.98
N ASN A 191 1.60 11.45 11.74
CA ASN A 191 1.02 12.72 11.32
C ASN A 191 0.51 13.48 12.55
N LEU A 192 0.98 14.72 12.74
CA LEU A 192 0.48 15.61 13.78
C LEU A 192 -0.98 16.02 13.54
N HIS A 193 -1.60 16.59 14.58
CA HIS A 193 -2.92 17.21 14.44
C HIS A 193 -2.88 18.37 13.42
N PHE A 194 -3.98 18.54 12.69
CA PHE A 194 -4.15 19.53 11.64
C PHE A 194 -5.42 20.35 11.85
N GLU A 195 -5.48 21.53 11.22
CA GLU A 195 -6.68 22.37 11.09
C GLU A 195 -6.96 22.59 9.59
N GLY A 196 -8.17 22.29 9.12
CA GLY A 196 -8.58 22.41 7.72
C GLY A 196 -8.98 21.07 7.12
N LYS A 197 -8.65 20.83 5.85
CA LYS A 197 -8.91 19.58 5.12
C LYS A 197 -7.59 18.91 4.76
N ARG A 198 -7.39 17.67 5.20
CA ARG A 198 -6.13 16.95 4.97
C ARG A 198 -6.38 15.50 4.58
N GLY A 199 -5.87 15.12 3.42
CA GLY A 199 -5.74 13.71 3.04
C GLY A 199 -4.30 13.37 2.70
N SER A 200 -3.99 12.09 2.60
CA SER A 200 -2.68 11.63 2.12
C SER A 200 -2.79 10.38 1.26
N VAL A 201 -2.04 10.35 0.16
CA VAL A 201 -1.78 9.14 -0.62
C VAL A 201 -0.54 8.51 -0.03
N VAL A 202 -0.58 7.20 0.19
CA VAL A 202 0.59 6.42 0.61
C VAL A 202 0.85 5.33 -0.41
N LEU A 203 2.10 5.19 -0.86
CA LEU A 203 2.54 4.11 -1.75
C LEU A 203 3.53 3.23 -1.00
N HIS A 204 3.30 1.92 -0.99
CA HIS A 204 4.16 0.96 -0.31
C HIS A 204 4.16 -0.40 -1.02
N ALA A 205 4.95 -1.35 -0.51
CA ALA A 205 4.95 -2.73 -0.96
C ALA A 205 4.94 -3.70 0.22
N ASP A 206 4.25 -4.84 0.06
CA ASP A 206 4.13 -5.89 1.07
C ASP A 206 5.42 -6.73 1.16
N GLY A 207 6.09 -6.74 2.30
CA GLY A 207 7.30 -7.52 2.55
C GLY A 207 7.09 -9.04 2.56
N ALA A 208 5.85 -9.54 2.71
CA ALA A 208 5.56 -10.95 2.48
C ALA A 208 5.84 -11.39 1.03
N PHE A 209 6.03 -10.43 0.12
CA PHE A 209 6.39 -10.69 -1.25
C PHE A 209 7.74 -11.42 -1.41
N GLU A 210 8.69 -11.24 -0.49
CA GLU A 210 9.98 -11.95 -0.56
C GLU A 210 9.81 -13.48 -0.63
N GLN A 211 8.76 -14.01 0.00
CA GLN A 211 8.43 -15.43 -0.11
C GLN A 211 7.92 -15.81 -1.50
N TRP A 212 7.06 -14.97 -2.09
CA TRP A 212 6.57 -15.22 -3.45
C TRP A 212 7.70 -15.12 -4.48
N LYS A 213 8.59 -14.14 -4.34
CA LYS A 213 9.78 -14.01 -5.18
C LYS A 213 10.70 -15.23 -5.10
N ARG A 214 10.88 -15.79 -3.89
CA ARG A 214 11.79 -16.90 -3.65
C ARG A 214 11.34 -18.20 -4.30
N ASP A 215 10.08 -18.58 -4.08
CA ASP A 215 9.59 -19.92 -4.46
C ASP A 215 8.12 -19.95 -4.90
N ARG A 216 7.52 -18.79 -5.17
CA ARG A 216 6.08 -18.62 -5.42
C ARG A 216 5.23 -19.22 -4.29
N ASN A 217 5.64 -19.06 -3.04
CA ASN A 217 5.05 -19.74 -1.87
C ASN A 217 5.03 -21.27 -2.01
N GLY A 218 6.00 -21.86 -2.71
CA GLY A 218 6.08 -23.29 -3.02
C GLY A 218 5.26 -23.74 -4.23
N TRP A 219 4.65 -22.82 -4.99
CA TRP A 219 3.84 -23.16 -6.17
C TRP A 219 4.62 -23.16 -7.49
N GLN A 220 5.90 -22.78 -7.51
CA GLN A 220 6.69 -22.58 -8.72
C GLN A 220 6.79 -23.83 -9.63
N ASP A 221 6.73 -25.02 -9.05
CA ASP A 221 6.86 -26.29 -9.77
C ASP A 221 5.48 -26.89 -10.12
N ASN A 222 4.38 -26.23 -9.78
CA ASN A 222 3.04 -26.70 -10.07
C ASN A 222 2.65 -26.38 -11.52
N GLN A 223 2.22 -27.40 -12.26
CA GLN A 223 1.96 -27.30 -13.70
C GLN A 223 0.77 -26.40 -14.09
N PHE A 224 -0.03 -25.95 -13.11
CA PHE A 224 -1.20 -25.10 -13.33
C PHE A 224 -1.00 -23.65 -12.85
N MET A 225 0.19 -23.33 -12.31
CA MET A 225 0.51 -22.05 -11.67
C MET A 225 1.71 -21.34 -12.33
N THR A 226 2.22 -21.91 -13.42
CA THR A 226 3.36 -21.42 -14.21
C THR A 226 2.89 -20.79 -15.51
#